data_AF-A0A925VR83-F1
#
_entry.id   AF-A0A925VR83-F1
#
_cell.length_a   1.000
_cell.length_b   1.000
_cell.length_c   1.000
_cell.angle_alpha   90.00
_cell.angle_beta   90.00
_cell.angle_gamma   90.00
#
_symmetry.space_group_name_H-M   'P 1'
#
loop_
_entity.id
_entity.type
_entity.pdbx_description
1 polymer ?
#
loop_
_entity_poly.entity_id
_entity_poly.type
_entity_poly.pdbx_seq_one_letter_code
_entity_poly.pdbx_strand_id
1 'polypeptide(L)'
;MALYVNFDTDQATIRPESEPTLAEVVTLLRQNPALRLAVQGHTDNAGTPAHNQQLSEGRAAAVVASLTGAGIAAGRLEAAGFGQSKPVADNATEAGKAQNRRVELVKL
;
A
#
# COMPACT_ATOMS: atom_id res chain seq x y z
N MET A 1 0.08 -10.10 10.34
CA MET A 1 0.38 -10.41 8.93
C MET A 1 0.35 -9.10 8.18
N ALA A 2 1.40 -8.78 7.45
CA ALA A 2 1.52 -7.60 6.62
C ALA A 2 1.88 -8.06 5.21
N LEU A 3 1.07 -7.69 4.23
CA LEU A 3 1.33 -7.95 2.81
C LEU A 3 1.73 -6.62 2.16
N TYR A 4 2.77 -6.65 1.32
CA TYR A 4 3.35 -5.44 0.73
C TYR A 4 3.07 -5.32 -0.76
N VAL A 5 2.70 -4.12 -1.18
CA VAL A 5 2.58 -3.73 -2.58
C VAL A 5 3.60 -2.63 -2.83
N ASN A 6 4.49 -2.81 -3.80
CA ASN A 6 5.61 -1.90 -4.06
C ASN A 6 5.30 -0.91 -5.19
N PHE A 7 5.92 0.26 -5.11
CA PHE A 7 5.73 1.35 -6.04
C PHE A 7 7.07 1.94 -6.50
N ASP A 8 7.08 2.44 -7.73
CA ASP A 8 8.20 3.21 -8.25
C ASP A 8 8.27 4.61 -7.61
N THR A 9 9.43 5.24 -7.74
CA THR A 9 9.67 6.60 -7.25
C THR A 9 8.63 7.56 -7.81
N ASP A 10 8.03 8.35 -6.92
CA ASP A 10 7.02 9.37 -7.24
C ASP A 10 5.79 8.88 -8.02
N GLN A 11 5.46 7.59 -7.90
CA GLN A 11 4.31 6.99 -8.61
C GLN A 11 3.33 6.31 -7.65
N ALA A 12 2.05 6.38 -8.02
CA ALA A 12 0.95 5.66 -7.39
C ALA A 12 0.42 4.49 -8.25
N THR A 13 1.15 4.13 -9.31
CA THR A 13 0.85 2.97 -10.14
C THR A 13 1.40 1.71 -9.49
N ILE A 14 0.54 0.71 -9.30
CA ILE A 14 0.94 -0.59 -8.75
C ILE A 14 1.87 -1.27 -9.76
N ARG A 15 3.03 -1.75 -9.31
CA ARG A 15 3.96 -2.47 -10.18
C ARG A 15 3.40 -3.87 -10.52
N PRO A 16 3.58 -4.37 -11.76
CA PRO A 16 3.10 -5.71 -12.15
C PRO A 16 3.61 -6.84 -11.25
N GLU A 17 4.82 -6.69 -10.69
CA GLU A 17 5.41 -7.64 -9.73
C GLU A 17 4.59 -7.78 -8.42
N SER A 18 3.73 -6.82 -8.09
CA SER A 18 2.85 -6.86 -6.91
C SER A 18 1.47 -7.47 -7.20
N GLU A 19 1.17 -7.83 -8.46
CA GLU A 19 -0.09 -8.49 -8.83
C GLU A 19 -0.30 -9.84 -8.12
N PRO A 20 0.72 -10.72 -7.96
CA PRO A 20 0.54 -11.96 -7.20
C PRO A 20 0.13 -11.72 -5.74
N THR A 21 0.72 -10.70 -5.09
CA THR A 21 0.36 -10.33 -3.72
C THR A 21 -1.08 -9.85 -3.64
N LEU A 22 -1.54 -9.04 -4.59
CA LEU A 22 -2.93 -8.60 -4.64
C LEU A 22 -3.90 -9.76 -4.86
N ALA A 23 -3.54 -10.74 -5.69
CA ALA A 23 -4.35 -11.93 -5.90
C ALA A 23 -4.48 -12.78 -4.62
N GLU A 24 -3.41 -12.88 -3.83
CA GLU A 24 -3.42 -13.52 -2.51
C GLU A 24 -4.36 -12.77 -1.54
N VAL A 25 -4.27 -11.44 -1.48
CA VAL A 25 -5.18 -10.60 -0.66
C VAL A 25 -6.64 -10.81 -1.05
N VAL A 26 -6.95 -10.81 -2.35
CA VAL A 26 -8.32 -11.03 -2.84
C VAL A 26 -8.82 -12.42 -2.43
N THR A 27 -7.98 -13.45 -2.56
CA THR A 27 -8.31 -14.82 -2.15
C THR A 27 -8.62 -14.88 -0.65
N LEU A 28 -7.77 -14.29 0.17
CA LEU A 28 -7.95 -14.22 1.62
C LEU A 28 -9.24 -13.51 2.02
N LEU A 29 -9.53 -12.36 1.41
CA LEU A 29 -10.74 -11.58 1.68
C LEU A 29 -12.01 -12.30 1.24
N ARG A 30 -11.97 -13.08 0.14
CA ARG A 30 -13.09 -13.91 -0.31
C ARG A 30 -13.34 -15.08 0.63
N GLN A 31 -12.29 -15.74 1.11
CA GLN A 31 -12.38 -16.85 2.06
C GLN A 31 -12.85 -16.40 3.45
N ASN A 32 -12.62 -15.14 3.82
CA ASN A 32 -12.95 -14.61 5.14
C ASN A 32 -13.87 -13.38 5.03
N PRO A 33 -15.20 -13.54 4.86
CA PRO A 33 -16.12 -12.42 4.65
C PRO A 33 -16.11 -11.35 5.76
N ALA A 34 -15.79 -11.75 7.00
CA ALA A 34 -15.69 -10.85 8.16
C ALA A 34 -14.35 -10.10 8.24
N LEU A 35 -13.32 -10.49 7.47
CA LEU A 35 -12.02 -9.84 7.51
C LEU A 35 -12.12 -8.42 6.96
N ARG A 36 -11.58 -7.46 7.72
CA ARG A 36 -11.39 -6.07 7.30
C ARG A 36 -9.90 -5.74 7.33
N LEU A 37 -9.43 -4.91 6.41
CA LEU A 37 -8.02 -4.55 6.28
C LEU A 37 -7.85 -3.03 6.30
N ALA A 38 -6.83 -2.57 7.04
CA ALA A 38 -6.22 -1.26 6.84
C ALA A 38 -5.25 -1.33 5.64
N VAL A 39 -5.32 -0.35 4.76
CA VAL A 39 -4.48 -0.18 3.57
C VAL A 39 -3.63 1.07 3.78
N GLN A 40 -2.37 0.87 4.18
CA GLN A 40 -1.49 1.94 4.66
C GLN A 40 -0.45 2.29 3.61
N GLY A 41 -0.51 3.50 3.07
CA GLY A 41 0.48 3.99 2.10
C GLY A 41 1.69 4.62 2.77
N HIS A 42 2.86 4.38 2.20
CA HIS A 42 4.14 4.92 2.66
C HIS A 42 5.02 5.40 1.50
N THR A 43 5.93 6.32 1.80
CA THR A 43 6.96 6.80 0.88
C THR A 43 8.34 6.63 1.48
N ASP A 44 9.36 6.79 0.64
CA ASP A 44 10.70 7.13 1.12
C ASP A 44 10.75 8.60 1.57
N ASN A 45 11.94 9.10 1.91
CA ASN A 45 12.14 10.48 2.38
C ASN A 45 12.48 11.48 1.26
N ALA A 46 12.34 11.12 -0.02
CA ALA A 46 12.58 12.04 -1.11
C ALA A 46 11.38 12.99 -1.29
N GLY A 47 11.63 14.29 -1.45
CA GLY A 47 10.57 15.30 -1.58
C GLY A 47 10.11 15.90 -0.26
N THR A 48 8.97 16.61 -0.28
CA THR A 48 8.44 17.29 0.91
C THR A 48 7.49 16.40 1.69
N PRO A 49 7.33 16.59 3.01
CA PRO A 49 6.36 15.84 3.80
C PRO A 49 4.91 15.94 3.27
N ALA A 50 4.51 17.12 2.79
CA ALA A 50 3.17 17.34 2.23
C ALA A 50 2.96 16.57 0.93
N HIS A 51 3.96 16.57 0.03
CA HIS A 51 3.94 15.78 -1.20
C HIS A 51 3.86 14.28 -0.90
N ASN A 52 4.71 13.81 0.02
CA ASN A 52 4.75 12.42 0.40
C ASN A 52 3.46 11.94 1.09
N GLN A 53 2.81 12.82 1.84
CA GLN A 53 1.49 12.54 2.39
C GLN A 53 0.48 12.28 1.26
N GLN A 54 0.36 13.19 0.30
CA GLN A 54 -0.54 13.04 -0.86
C GLN A 54 -0.21 11.80 -1.70
N LEU A 55 1.07 11.55 -1.97
CA LEU A 55 1.52 10.39 -2.73
C LEU A 55 1.16 9.07 -2.02
N SER A 56 1.36 9.01 -0.70
CA SER A 56 1.02 7.84 0.09
C SER A 56 -0.48 7.56 0.12
N GLU A 57 -1.32 8.60 0.19
CA GLU A 57 -2.78 8.48 0.10
C GLU A 57 -3.20 7.96 -1.28
N GLY A 58 -2.59 8.49 -2.35
CA GLY A 58 -2.82 8.02 -3.71
C GLY A 58 -2.47 6.54 -3.91
N ARG A 59 -1.36 6.08 -3.33
CA ARG A 59 -0.97 4.66 -3.36
C ARG A 59 -1.97 3.76 -2.63
N ALA A 60 -2.40 4.16 -1.44
CA ALA A 60 -3.42 3.42 -0.69
C ALA A 60 -4.74 3.36 -1.48
N ALA A 61 -5.14 4.47 -2.11
CA ALA A 61 -6.33 4.53 -2.96
C ALA A 61 -6.21 3.62 -4.19
N ALA A 62 -5.04 3.54 -4.83
CA ALA A 62 -4.80 2.63 -5.96
C ALA A 62 -4.99 1.16 -5.58
N VAL A 63 -4.49 0.76 -4.39
CA VAL A 63 -4.69 -0.60 -3.88
C VAL A 63 -6.17 -0.87 -3.58
N VAL A 64 -6.87 0.07 -2.94
CA VAL A 64 -8.33 -0.05 -2.73
C VAL A 64 -9.08 -0.17 -4.05
N ALA A 65 -8.75 0.63 -5.06
CA ALA A 65 -9.36 0.56 -6.38
C ALA A 65 -9.13 -0.82 -7.04
N SER A 66 -7.91 -1.37 -6.92
CA SER A 66 -7.60 -2.72 -7.42
C SER A 66 -8.45 -3.80 -6.71
N LEU A 67 -8.52 -3.78 -5.38
CA LEU A 67 -9.28 -4.77 -4.61
C LEU A 67 -10.78 -4.67 -4.83
N THR A 68 -11.32 -3.45 -4.90
CA THR A 68 -12.75 -3.23 -5.18
C THR A 68 -13.11 -3.61 -6.61
N GLY A 69 -12.23 -3.35 -7.58
CA GLY A 69 -12.37 -3.85 -8.95
C GLY A 69 -12.40 -5.39 -9.05
N ALA A 70 -11.75 -6.08 -8.10
CA ALA A 70 -11.82 -7.53 -7.96
C ALA A 70 -13.06 -8.03 -7.18
N GLY A 71 -13.99 -7.14 -6.84
CA GLY A 71 -15.26 -7.46 -6.19
C GLY A 71 -15.24 -7.45 -4.66
N ILE A 72 -14.19 -6.94 -4.02
CA ILE A 72 -14.17 -6.75 -2.56
C ILE A 72 -15.00 -5.52 -2.19
N ALA A 73 -15.90 -5.66 -1.23
CA ALA A 73 -16.71 -4.53 -0.75
C ALA A 73 -15.85 -3.45 -0.09
N ALA A 74 -16.03 -2.19 -0.51
CA ALA A 74 -15.24 -1.05 -0.02
C ALA A 74 -15.30 -0.87 1.51
N GLY A 75 -16.43 -1.17 2.16
CA GLY A 75 -16.56 -1.10 3.63
C GLY A 75 -15.67 -2.06 4.42
N ARG A 76 -14.98 -2.97 3.73
CA ARG A 76 -14.00 -3.89 4.31
C ARG A 76 -12.57 -3.34 4.28
N LEU A 77 -12.35 -2.16 3.71
CA LEU A 77 -11.04 -1.57 3.48
C LEU A 77 -10.99 -0.18 4.11
N GLU A 78 -9.98 0.08 4.93
CA GLU A 78 -9.72 1.41 5.53
C GLU A 78 -8.39 1.95 5.01
N ALA A 79 -8.40 2.95 4.14
CA ALA A 79 -7.19 3.51 3.53
C ALA A 79 -6.65 4.72 4.30
N ALA A 80 -5.34 4.78 4.49
CA ALA A 80 -4.64 5.93 5.06
C ALA A 80 -3.24 6.09 4.46
N GLY A 81 -2.82 7.33 4.21
CA GLY A 81 -1.44 7.66 3.88
C GLY A 81 -0.66 8.08 5.13
N PHE A 82 0.60 7.64 5.22
CA PHE A 82 1.52 8.02 6.30
C PHE A 82 2.75 8.78 5.80
N GLY A 83 2.83 9.06 4.49
CA GLY A 83 4.00 9.65 3.86
C GLY A 83 5.30 8.97 4.27
N GLN A 84 6.29 9.79 4.62
CA GLN A 84 7.63 9.36 5.04
C GLN A 84 7.77 9.09 6.54
N SER A 85 6.67 9.13 7.31
CA SER A 85 6.72 9.11 8.79
C SER A 85 6.96 7.73 9.42
N LYS A 86 6.79 6.66 8.64
CA LYS A 86 6.90 5.27 9.10
C LYS A 86 7.83 4.43 8.19
N PRO A 87 9.14 4.74 8.18
CA PRO A 87 10.11 3.95 7.42
C PRO A 87 10.28 2.56 8.04
N VAL A 88 10.49 1.56 7.20
CA VAL A 88 10.83 0.18 7.58
C VAL A 88 12.28 -0.17 7.25
N ALA A 89 12.95 0.69 6.48
CA ALA A 89 14.33 0.52 6.06
C ALA A 89 15.07 1.85 5.96
N ASP A 90 16.39 1.77 5.82
CA ASP A 90 17.26 2.94 5.78
C ASP A 90 17.06 3.78 4.51
N ASN A 91 16.58 5.01 4.68
CA ASN A 91 16.40 5.97 3.60
C ASN A 91 17.71 6.54 3.04
N ALA A 92 18.87 6.25 3.63
CA ALA A 92 20.16 6.62 3.07
C ALA A 92 20.59 5.72 1.89
N THR A 93 19.94 4.57 1.71
CA THR A 93 20.26 3.61 0.63
C THR A 93 19.09 3.47 -0.34
N GLU A 94 19.38 3.30 -1.63
CA GLU A 94 18.33 3.08 -2.63
C GLU A 94 17.54 1.79 -2.37
N ALA A 95 18.20 0.76 -1.84
CA ALA A 95 17.54 -0.47 -1.42
C ALA A 95 16.52 -0.22 -0.31
N GLY A 96 16.87 0.57 0.72
CA GLY A 96 15.95 0.91 1.80
C GLY A 96 14.84 1.87 1.36
N LYS A 97 15.12 2.83 0.47
CA LYS A 97 14.07 3.66 -0.14
C LYS A 97 13.05 2.82 -0.91
N ALA A 98 13.50 1.85 -1.70
CA ALA A 98 12.62 0.95 -2.43
C ALA A 98 11.69 0.15 -1.49
N GLN A 99 12.18 -0.25 -0.32
CA GLN A 99 11.37 -0.90 0.70
C GLN A 99 10.37 0.06 1.36
N ASN A 100 10.73 1.34 1.52
CA ASN A 100 9.85 2.35 2.10
C ASN A 100 8.71 2.80 1.15
N ARG A 101 8.91 2.72 -0.17
CA ARG A 101 7.88 2.95 -1.19
C ARG A 101 6.92 1.76 -1.30
N ARG A 102 6.02 1.66 -0.32
CA ARG A 102 5.11 0.51 -0.18
C ARG A 102 3.70 0.91 0.23
N VAL A 103 2.77 0.01 -0.01
CA VAL A 103 1.51 -0.08 0.72
C VAL A 103 1.53 -1.34 1.57
N GLU A 104 1.08 -1.24 2.81
CA GLU A 104 0.97 -2.33 3.76
C GLU A 104 -0.50 -2.65 4.02
N LEU A 105 -0.89 -3.92 3.88
CA LEU A 105 -2.23 -4.40 4.23
C LEU A 105 -2.20 -5.08 5.60
N VAL A 106 -2.91 -4.50 6.56
CA VAL A 106 -2.93 -4.93 7.97
C VAL A 106 -4.34 -5.32 8.37
N LYS A 107 -4.51 -6.42 9.08
CA LYS A 107 -5.81 -6.82 9.64
C LYS A 107 -6.28 -5.82 10.70
N LEU A 108 -7.56 -5.44 10.63
CA LEU A 108 -8.28 -4.70 11.68
C LEU A 108 -8.82 -5.62 12.77
#